data_AF-A0A2T4S7A9-F1
#
_entry.id   AF-A0A2T4S7A9-F1
#
_cell.length_a   1.000
_cell.length_b   1.000
_cell.length_c   1.000
_cell.angle_alpha   90.00
_cell.angle_beta   90.00
_cell.angle_gamma   90.00
#
_symmetry.space_group_name_H-M   'P 1'
#
loop_
_entity.id
_entity.type
_entity.pdbx_description
1 polymer ?
#
loop_
_entity_poly.entity_id
_entity_poly.type
_entity_poly.pdbx_seq_one_letter_code
_entity_poly.pdbx_strand_id
1 'polypeptide(L)'
;MLNKSSNNREQLEMISISQLVPDDHLLRKVEKVLDLNFVYDLVKDKYCLDNGRPSIDPVILVKILLIQKLFGIKSMRQTIKEIHTNVAYRWYLGYGFFDKVPHFGTFSKNYTRRFYDNKLFEEIFQHILKIAFENNLINTEQIFIDSTHIKANANKNKYIKKVVQIEAKAYQKELDDEVNLLRKADGKKPIKKKKEAKTKYIK
;
A
#
# COMPACT_ATOMS: atom_id res chain seq x y z
N MET A 1 -16.35 40.01 21.36
CA MET A 1 -16.08 39.73 22.79
C MET A 1 -14.81 38.90 22.88
N LEU A 2 -13.86 39.27 23.73
CA LEU A 2 -12.62 38.51 23.92
C LEU A 2 -12.90 37.41 24.96
N ASN A 3 -12.87 36.14 24.56
CA ASN A 3 -13.06 35.01 25.46
C ASN A 3 -11.69 34.45 25.86
N LYS A 4 -11.32 34.55 27.13
CA LYS A 4 -10.11 33.91 27.68
C LYS A 4 -10.50 32.53 28.20
N SER A 5 -10.18 31.49 27.42
CA SER A 5 -10.39 30.10 27.81
C SER A 5 -9.42 29.64 28.89
N SER A 6 -9.93 28.86 29.85
CA SER A 6 -9.14 28.17 30.88
C SER A 6 -8.21 27.11 30.28
N ASN A 7 -7.05 26.89 30.90
CA ASN A 7 -6.06 25.91 30.45
C ASN A 7 -6.36 24.52 31.06
N ASN A 8 -6.88 23.60 30.25
CA ASN A 8 -7.32 22.27 30.71
C ASN A 8 -6.29 21.15 30.43
N ARG A 9 -5.01 21.47 30.15
CA ARG A 9 -4.00 20.47 29.74
C ARG A 9 -3.70 19.37 30.76
N GLU A 10 -3.97 19.61 32.04
CA GLU A 10 -3.73 18.64 33.14
C GLU A 10 -5.01 17.96 33.63
N GLN A 11 -6.14 18.20 32.96
CA GLN A 11 -7.42 17.60 33.33
C GLN A 11 -7.41 16.09 33.03
N LEU A 12 -7.91 15.31 34.00
CA LEU A 12 -8.18 13.90 33.79
C LEU A 12 -9.59 13.73 33.23
N GLU A 13 -9.69 13.10 32.06
CA GLU A 13 -10.96 12.82 31.39
C GLU A 13 -11.10 11.33 31.09
N MET A 14 -12.31 10.80 31.29
CA MET A 14 -12.66 9.44 30.89
C MET A 14 -13.25 9.50 29.48
N ILE A 15 -12.44 9.14 28.48
CA ILE A 15 -12.80 9.23 27.06
C ILE A 15 -12.45 7.94 26.33
N SER A 16 -13.25 7.58 25.33
CA SER A 16 -12.89 6.53 24.38
C SER A 16 -12.03 7.08 23.24
N ILE A 17 -11.11 6.28 22.73
CA ILE A 17 -10.28 6.66 21.57
C ILE A 17 -11.14 6.97 20.35
N SER A 18 -12.26 6.25 20.18
CA SER A 18 -13.19 6.49 19.08
C SER A 18 -13.78 7.90 19.11
N GLN A 19 -14.11 8.44 20.29
CA GLN A 19 -14.67 9.80 20.41
C GLN A 19 -13.70 10.90 19.99
N LEU A 20 -12.39 10.63 20.01
CA LEU A 20 -11.36 11.59 19.61
C LEU A 20 -11.10 11.62 18.10
N VAL A 21 -11.64 10.66 17.35
CA VAL A 21 -11.46 10.56 15.91
C VAL A 21 -12.76 10.95 15.22
N PRO A 22 -12.81 12.09 14.50
CA PRO A 22 -14.00 12.54 13.80
C PRO A 22 -14.61 11.46 12.91
N ASP A 23 -15.94 11.40 12.83
CA ASP A 23 -16.66 10.37 12.06
C ASP A 23 -16.39 10.44 10.55
N ASP A 24 -16.07 11.64 10.05
CA ASP A 24 -15.75 11.91 8.64
C ASP A 24 -14.26 11.71 8.30
N HIS A 25 -13.43 11.35 9.28
CA HIS A 25 -11.99 11.18 9.11
C HIS A 25 -11.66 10.10 8.08
N LEU A 26 -10.64 10.34 7.24
CA LEU A 26 -10.24 9.45 6.14
C LEU A 26 -10.04 8.00 6.59
N LEU A 27 -9.34 7.79 7.70
CA LEU A 27 -9.06 6.44 8.22
C LEU A 27 -10.32 5.66 8.62
N ARG A 28 -11.43 6.34 8.98
CA ARG A 28 -12.72 5.64 9.22
C ARG A 28 -13.32 5.13 7.92
N LYS A 29 -13.21 5.92 6.85
CA LYS A 29 -13.66 5.52 5.51
C LYS A 29 -12.83 4.35 5.00
N VAL A 30 -11.52 4.39 5.21
CA VAL A 30 -10.61 3.30 4.85
C VAL A 30 -10.93 2.03 5.64
N GLU A 31 -11.05 2.11 6.97
CA GLU A 31 -11.38 0.94 7.81
C GLU A 31 -12.72 0.29 7.43
N LYS A 32 -13.71 1.10 7.03
CA LYS A 32 -15.02 0.59 6.61
C LYS A 32 -14.97 -0.22 5.32
N VAL A 33 -14.06 0.13 4.40
CA VAL A 33 -13.98 -0.48 3.06
C VAL A 33 -12.94 -1.59 3.02
N LEU A 34 -11.83 -1.42 3.72
CA LEU A 34 -10.66 -2.27 3.58
C LEU A 34 -10.56 -3.29 4.70
N ASP A 35 -11.24 -4.43 4.53
CA ASP A 35 -10.99 -5.59 5.36
C ASP A 35 -9.65 -6.25 4.98
N LEU A 36 -8.72 -6.27 5.94
CA LEU A 36 -7.37 -6.82 5.78
C LEU A 36 -7.21 -8.23 6.38
N ASN A 37 -8.28 -8.87 6.83
CA ASN A 37 -8.21 -10.21 7.44
C ASN A 37 -7.60 -11.26 6.51
N PHE A 38 -7.75 -11.11 5.19
CA PHE A 38 -7.13 -11.99 4.19
C PHE A 38 -5.59 -12.07 4.31
N VAL A 39 -4.96 -11.05 4.92
CA VAL A 39 -3.50 -11.03 5.13
C VAL A 39 -3.07 -12.18 6.04
N TYR A 40 -3.88 -12.58 7.04
CA TYR A 40 -3.52 -13.66 7.94
C TYR A 40 -3.32 -14.99 7.19
N ASP A 41 -4.20 -15.29 6.24
CA ASP A 41 -4.09 -16.51 5.42
C ASP A 41 -2.85 -16.47 4.52
N LEU A 42 -2.57 -15.32 3.90
CA LEU A 42 -1.42 -15.15 3.02
C LEU A 42 -0.07 -15.29 3.76
N VAL A 43 -0.01 -14.87 5.02
CA VAL A 43 1.24 -14.90 5.79
C VAL A 43 1.37 -16.10 6.71
N LYS A 44 0.36 -16.98 6.80
CA LYS A 44 0.29 -18.07 7.78
C LYS A 44 1.58 -18.90 7.85
N ASP A 45 2.12 -19.31 6.70
CA ASP A 45 3.32 -20.13 6.59
C ASP A 45 4.62 -19.39 6.97
N LYS A 46 4.57 -18.06 7.11
CA LYS A 46 5.70 -17.23 7.53
C LYS A 46 5.73 -17.01 9.04
N TYR A 47 4.67 -17.36 9.76
CA TYR A 47 4.52 -17.13 11.19
C TYR A 47 4.43 -18.47 11.94
N CYS A 48 5.06 -18.52 13.10
CA CYS A 48 4.94 -19.65 14.02
C CYS A 48 3.90 -19.29 15.08
N LEU A 49 3.00 -20.21 15.39
CA LEU A 49 1.88 -19.97 16.31
C LEU A 49 2.30 -20.08 17.78
N ASP A 50 3.28 -20.94 18.08
CA ASP A 50 3.53 -21.43 19.43
C ASP A 50 4.96 -21.16 19.93
N ASN A 51 5.89 -20.74 19.07
CA ASN A 51 7.29 -20.60 19.45
C ASN A 51 7.92 -19.24 19.09
N GLY A 52 8.85 -18.82 19.96
CA GLY A 52 9.71 -17.67 19.76
C GLY A 52 9.13 -16.35 20.27
N ARG A 53 9.79 -15.24 19.90
CA ARG A 53 9.34 -13.89 20.27
C ARG A 53 8.13 -13.49 19.43
N PRO A 54 7.01 -13.04 20.04
CA PRO A 54 5.87 -12.52 19.30
C PRO A 54 6.28 -11.42 18.32
N SER A 55 5.89 -11.60 17.06
CA SER A 55 6.06 -10.58 16.02
C SER A 55 4.94 -9.53 16.12
N ILE A 56 5.12 -8.42 15.41
CA ILE A 56 4.01 -7.49 15.14
C ILE A 56 2.96 -8.24 14.32
N ASP A 57 1.69 -8.01 14.63
CA ASP A 57 0.56 -8.50 13.85
C ASP A 57 0.73 -8.11 12.36
N PRO A 58 0.61 -9.07 11.42
CA PRO A 58 0.75 -8.81 9.99
C PRO A 58 -0.28 -7.81 9.44
N VAL A 59 -1.52 -7.79 9.94
CA VAL A 59 -2.53 -6.80 9.54
C VAL A 59 -2.11 -5.40 9.98
N ILE A 60 -1.65 -5.27 11.22
CA ILE A 60 -1.12 -4.00 11.74
C ILE A 60 0.07 -3.53 10.89
N LEU A 61 0.96 -4.43 10.46
CA LEU A 61 2.08 -4.07 9.58
C LEU A 61 1.59 -3.48 8.25
N VAL A 62 0.57 -4.07 7.63
CA VAL A 62 -0.03 -3.55 6.40
C VAL A 62 -0.73 -2.22 6.67
N LYS A 63 -1.45 -2.07 7.79
CA LYS A 63 -2.08 -0.81 8.19
C LYS A 63 -1.07 0.32 8.41
N ILE A 64 0.09 0.05 9.02
CA ILE A 64 1.18 1.04 9.17
C ILE A 64 1.69 1.50 7.80
N LEU A 65 1.84 0.58 6.83
CA LEU A 65 2.22 0.92 5.46
C LEU A 65 1.15 1.76 4.76
N LEU A 66 -0.13 1.46 4.99
CA LEU A 66 -1.24 2.25 4.44
C LEU A 66 -1.25 3.67 5.01
N ILE A 67 -1.09 3.85 6.34
CA ILE A 67 -0.91 5.18 6.94
C ILE A 67 0.24 5.91 6.25
N GLN A 68 1.39 5.23 6.09
CA GLN A 68 2.56 5.82 5.46
C GLN A 68 2.27 6.33 4.04
N LYS A 69 1.52 5.57 3.24
CA LYS A 69 1.20 5.93 1.85
C LYS A 69 0.06 6.95 1.73
N LEU A 70 -1.03 6.77 2.49
CA LEU A 70 -2.19 7.67 2.47
C LEU A 70 -1.84 9.08 2.90
N PHE A 71 -0.97 9.24 3.90
CA PHE A 71 -0.55 10.55 4.43
C PHE A 71 0.81 11.01 3.88
N GLY A 72 1.39 10.29 2.91
CA GLY A 72 2.63 10.71 2.24
C GLY A 72 3.89 10.75 3.13
N ILE A 73 3.93 9.96 4.21
CA ILE A 73 5.05 9.96 5.17
C ILE A 73 6.25 9.22 4.58
N LYS A 74 7.31 9.96 4.23
CA LYS A 74 8.47 9.38 3.52
C LYS A 74 9.36 8.45 4.36
N SER A 75 9.26 8.51 5.70
CA SER A 75 10.18 7.83 6.62
C SER A 75 9.46 6.90 7.58
N MET A 76 9.88 5.63 7.64
CA MET A 76 9.36 4.66 8.62
C MET A 76 9.54 5.13 10.07
N ARG A 77 10.65 5.81 10.37
CA ARG A 77 10.90 6.39 11.71
C ARG A 77 9.88 7.48 12.01
N GLN A 78 9.59 8.32 11.02
CA GLN A 78 8.59 9.38 11.15
C GLN A 78 7.19 8.77 11.32
N THR A 79 6.85 7.74 10.55
CA THR A 79 5.57 7.02 10.69
C THR A 79 5.35 6.51 12.11
N ILE A 80 6.35 5.85 12.71
CA ILE A 80 6.25 5.39 14.09
C ILE A 80 6.14 6.56 15.08
N LYS A 81 6.90 7.65 14.89
CA LYS A 81 6.78 8.85 15.73
C LYS A 81 5.38 9.45 15.68
N GLU A 82 4.77 9.51 14.50
CA GLU A 82 3.40 10.02 14.37
C GLU A 82 2.37 9.07 14.98
N ILE A 83 2.57 7.75 14.92
CA ILE A 83 1.69 6.79 15.61
C ILE A 83 1.71 6.99 17.14
N HIS A 84 2.81 7.48 17.71
CA HIS A 84 2.86 7.79 19.15
C HIS A 84 1.96 8.97 19.55
N THR A 85 1.81 9.97 18.67
CA THR A 85 1.15 11.24 19.02
C THR A 85 -0.22 11.41 18.37
N ASN A 86 -0.48 10.73 17.25
CA ASN A 86 -1.71 10.88 16.48
C ASN A 86 -2.74 9.82 16.90
N VAL A 87 -3.81 10.29 17.53
CA VAL A 87 -4.91 9.44 18.02
C VAL A 87 -5.64 8.73 16.88
N ALA A 88 -5.81 9.37 15.72
CA ALA A 88 -6.46 8.74 14.57
C ALA A 88 -5.65 7.55 14.03
N TYR A 89 -4.32 7.64 14.07
CA TYR A 89 -3.46 6.54 13.66
C TYR A 89 -3.53 5.38 14.65
N ARG A 90 -3.54 5.67 15.96
CA ARG A 90 -3.73 4.63 16.99
C ARG A 90 -5.08 3.95 16.87
N TRP A 91 -6.15 4.72 16.66
CA TRP A 91 -7.49 4.21 16.42
C TRP A 91 -7.53 3.25 15.23
N TYR A 92 -6.96 3.64 14.09
CA TYR A 92 -6.94 2.79 12.88
C TYR A 92 -6.14 1.49 13.07
N LEU A 93 -5.07 1.55 13.86
CA LEU A 93 -4.26 0.38 14.23
C LEU A 93 -4.90 -0.50 15.32
N GLY A 94 -6.00 -0.05 15.93
CA GLY A 94 -6.60 -0.74 17.07
C GLY A 94 -5.81 -0.60 18.38
N TYR A 95 -4.94 0.40 18.48
CA TYR A 95 -4.12 0.64 19.67
C TYR A 95 -4.80 1.55 20.68
N GLY A 96 -4.81 1.09 21.93
CA GLY A 96 -5.04 1.84 23.15
C GLY A 96 -3.96 2.90 23.42
N PHE A 97 -4.23 3.80 24.37
CA PHE A 97 -3.25 4.81 24.79
C PHE A 97 -2.00 4.18 25.43
N PHE A 98 -2.18 3.07 26.13
CA PHE A 98 -1.13 2.33 26.83
C PHE A 98 -0.50 1.23 25.97
N ASP A 99 -1.07 0.95 24.79
CA ASP A 99 -0.52 -0.08 23.91
C ASP A 99 0.83 0.35 23.36
N LYS A 100 1.74 -0.62 23.36
CA LYS A 100 3.12 -0.39 22.93
C LYS A 100 3.20 -0.31 21.42
N VAL A 101 3.50 0.89 20.91
CA VAL A 101 3.78 1.09 19.49
C VAL A 101 5.07 0.34 19.10
N PRO A 102 5.07 -0.39 17.97
CA PRO A 102 6.25 -1.09 17.52
C PRO A 102 7.42 -0.16 17.20
N HIS A 103 8.64 -0.62 17.50
CA HIS A 103 9.84 0.12 17.14
C HIS A 103 10.07 0.09 15.61
N PHE A 104 10.51 1.21 15.03
CA PHE A 104 10.74 1.34 13.58
C PHE A 104 11.68 0.26 13.01
N GLY A 105 12.65 -0.21 13.81
CA GLY A 105 13.57 -1.26 13.41
C GLY A 105 12.90 -2.61 13.24
N THR A 106 11.87 -2.91 14.04
CA THR A 106 11.06 -4.12 13.91
C THR A 106 10.19 -4.04 12.66
N PHE A 107 9.60 -2.87 12.39
CA PHE A 107 8.85 -2.61 11.16
C PHE A 107 9.72 -2.81 9.91
N SER A 108 10.89 -2.17 9.87
CA SER A 108 11.84 -2.29 8.76
C SER A 108 12.35 -3.72 8.57
N LYS A 109 12.72 -4.43 9.66
CA LYS A 109 13.20 -5.82 9.57
C LYS A 109 12.11 -6.78 9.07
N ASN A 110 10.85 -6.59 9.45
CA ASN A 110 9.77 -7.42 8.91
C ASN A 110 9.61 -7.22 7.40
N TYR A 111 9.70 -5.98 6.93
CA TYR A 111 9.68 -5.67 5.49
C TYR A 111 10.81 -6.39 4.74
N THR A 112 12.05 -6.27 5.22
CA THR A 112 13.22 -6.88 4.56
C THR A 112 13.30 -8.41 4.69
N ARG A 113 12.71 -9.01 5.73
CA ARG A 113 12.83 -10.47 5.96
C ARG A 113 11.62 -11.26 5.51
N ARG A 114 10.42 -10.80 5.83
CA ARG A 114 9.16 -11.53 5.60
C ARG A 114 8.48 -11.11 4.30
N PHE A 115 8.53 -9.81 3.98
CA PHE A 115 7.85 -9.22 2.82
C PHE A 115 8.80 -8.84 1.68
N TYR A 116 10.05 -9.31 1.71
CA TYR A 116 11.01 -9.05 0.64
C TYR A 116 10.73 -9.89 -0.62
N ASP A 117 10.07 -11.03 -0.46
CA ASP A 117 9.56 -11.74 -1.63
C ASP A 117 8.46 -10.87 -2.27
N ASN A 118 8.81 -10.27 -3.41
CA ASN A 118 7.92 -9.38 -4.14
C ASN A 118 6.56 -10.03 -4.40
N LYS A 119 6.46 -11.36 -4.50
CA LYS A 119 5.18 -12.03 -4.76
C LYS A 119 4.14 -11.78 -3.68
N LEU A 120 4.50 -11.94 -2.41
CA LEU A 120 3.57 -11.75 -1.30
C LEU A 120 3.10 -10.29 -1.24
N PHE A 121 4.01 -9.34 -1.46
CA PHE A 121 3.65 -7.93 -1.51
C PHE A 121 2.75 -7.62 -2.72
N GLU A 122 3.07 -8.16 -3.90
CA GLU A 122 2.26 -8.05 -5.11
C GLU A 122 0.84 -8.61 -4.87
N GLU A 123 0.70 -9.79 -4.24
CA GLU A 123 -0.59 -10.42 -3.92
C GLU A 123 -1.43 -9.59 -2.94
N ILE A 124 -0.82 -9.07 -1.87
CA ILE A 124 -1.51 -8.18 -0.92
C ILE A 124 -1.95 -6.90 -1.63
N PHE A 125 -1.08 -6.30 -2.43
CA PHE A 125 -1.39 -5.08 -3.17
C PHE A 125 -2.51 -5.29 -4.19
N GLN A 126 -2.49 -6.39 -4.92
CA GLN A 126 -3.56 -6.77 -5.86
C GLN A 126 -4.91 -6.94 -5.15
N HIS A 127 -4.94 -7.57 -3.97
CA HIS A 127 -6.17 -7.68 -3.18
C HIS A 127 -6.71 -6.32 -2.74
N ILE A 128 -5.83 -5.43 -2.25
CA ILE A 128 -6.21 -4.06 -1.87
C ILE A 128 -6.76 -3.30 -3.08
N LEU A 129 -6.12 -3.41 -4.24
CA LEU A 129 -6.61 -2.80 -5.48
C LEU A 129 -7.96 -3.37 -5.90
N LYS A 130 -8.15 -4.69 -5.82
CA LYS A 130 -9.42 -5.34 -6.13
C LYS A 130 -10.55 -4.79 -5.26
N ILE A 131 -10.34 -4.71 -3.95
CA ILE A 131 -11.31 -4.11 -3.02
C ILE A 131 -11.61 -2.66 -3.42
N ALA A 132 -10.59 -1.89 -3.79
CA ALA A 132 -10.78 -0.51 -4.22
C ALA A 132 -11.58 -0.39 -5.53
N PHE A 133 -11.37 -1.30 -6.49
CA PHE A 133 -12.18 -1.39 -7.71
C PHE A 133 -13.64 -1.74 -7.41
N GLU A 134 -13.87 -2.76 -6.59
CA GLU A 134 -15.22 -3.22 -6.21
C GLU A 134 -16.01 -2.14 -5.46
N ASN A 135 -15.32 -1.24 -4.76
CA ASN A 135 -15.92 -0.11 -4.05
C ASN A 135 -15.93 1.20 -4.86
N ASN A 136 -15.67 1.15 -6.17
CA ASN A 136 -15.64 2.31 -7.08
C ASN A 136 -14.71 3.45 -6.60
N LEU A 137 -13.63 3.11 -5.91
CA LEU A 137 -12.61 4.08 -5.44
C LEU A 137 -11.59 4.44 -6.53
N ILE A 138 -11.57 3.68 -7.63
CA ILE A 138 -10.66 3.87 -8.75
C ILE A 138 -11.50 4.19 -9.98
N ASN A 139 -11.33 5.39 -10.54
CA ASN A 139 -11.88 5.73 -11.85
C ASN A 139 -10.86 5.33 -12.93
N THR A 140 -11.28 4.48 -13.87
CA THR A 140 -10.46 4.01 -15.00
C THR A 140 -10.50 4.93 -16.22
N GLU A 141 -11.38 5.93 -16.25
CA GLU A 141 -11.55 6.85 -17.39
C GLU A 141 -10.32 7.72 -17.63
N GLN A 142 -9.56 8.04 -16.57
CA GLN A 142 -8.37 8.88 -16.65
C GLN A 142 -7.18 8.16 -16.03
N ILE A 143 -6.24 7.76 -16.89
CA ILE A 143 -5.01 7.09 -16.46
C ILE A 143 -3.86 8.09 -16.49
N PHE A 144 -3.34 8.44 -15.32
CA PHE A 144 -2.12 9.23 -15.19
C PHE A 144 -0.91 8.28 -15.17
N ILE A 145 -0.08 8.34 -16.22
CA ILE A 145 1.16 7.59 -16.30
C ILE A 145 2.31 8.56 -16.06
N ASP A 146 2.89 8.52 -14.86
CA ASP A 146 4.12 9.24 -14.55
C ASP A 146 5.33 8.33 -14.79
N SER A 147 6.34 8.82 -15.50
CA SER A 147 7.57 8.09 -15.79
C SER A 147 8.73 8.69 -15.00
N THR A 148 9.15 8.02 -13.94
CA THR A 148 10.36 8.42 -13.22
C THR A 148 11.60 7.88 -13.94
N HIS A 149 12.51 8.75 -14.36
CA HIS A 149 13.79 8.35 -14.94
C HIS A 149 14.71 7.80 -13.84
N ILE A 150 14.62 6.50 -13.59
CA ILE A 150 15.55 5.81 -12.69
C ILE A 150 16.85 5.56 -13.46
N LYS A 151 17.95 6.18 -13.04
CA LYS A 151 19.29 5.80 -13.53
C LYS A 151 19.50 4.33 -13.20
N ALA A 152 19.67 3.50 -14.23
CA ALA A 152 19.88 2.08 -14.05
C ALA A 152 21.17 1.84 -13.24
N ASN A 153 21.04 1.30 -12.03
CA ASN A 153 22.16 0.64 -11.33
C ASN A 153 22.35 -0.76 -11.92
N ALA A 154 22.60 -0.81 -13.23
CA ALA A 154 22.73 -2.02 -14.01
C ALA A 154 24.21 -2.33 -14.17
N ASN A 155 24.73 -3.23 -13.33
CA ASN A 155 25.94 -3.95 -13.72
C ASN A 155 25.56 -4.89 -14.86
N LYS A 156 26.08 -4.65 -16.07
CA LYS A 156 25.81 -5.45 -17.27
C LYS A 156 26.08 -6.95 -17.09
N ASN A 157 26.82 -7.32 -16.05
CA ASN A 157 27.22 -8.69 -15.73
C ASN A 157 26.38 -9.36 -14.62
N LYS A 158 25.40 -8.67 -14.02
CA LYS A 158 24.57 -9.21 -12.93
C LYS A 158 23.09 -9.10 -13.28
N TYR A 159 22.45 -10.24 -13.53
CA TYR A 159 21.04 -10.34 -13.87
C TYR A 159 20.33 -11.35 -12.96
N ILE A 160 19.08 -11.05 -12.60
CA ILE A 160 18.21 -11.94 -11.84
C ILE A 160 17.05 -12.29 -12.77
N LYS A 161 16.92 -13.57 -13.13
CA LYS A 161 15.82 -14.04 -13.97
C LYS A 161 14.54 -14.07 -13.13
N LYS A 162 13.61 -13.15 -13.36
CA LYS A 162 12.28 -13.16 -12.73
C LYS A 162 11.20 -13.41 -13.78
N VAL A 163 10.27 -14.30 -13.47
CA VAL A 163 9.05 -14.53 -14.25
C VAL A 163 8.03 -13.49 -13.81
N VAL A 164 7.60 -12.64 -14.73
CA VAL A 164 6.58 -11.60 -14.47
C VAL A 164 5.28 -12.02 -15.16
N GLN A 165 4.17 -12.02 -14.42
CA GLN A 165 2.84 -12.17 -14.99
C GLN A 165 2.39 -10.85 -15.61
N ILE A 166 1.93 -10.90 -16.86
CA ILE A 166 1.54 -9.71 -17.61
C ILE A 166 0.02 -9.57 -17.51
N GLU A 167 -0.48 -9.00 -16.41
CA GLU A 167 -1.92 -8.72 -16.26
C GLU A 167 -2.37 -7.35 -16.79
N ALA A 168 -1.46 -6.52 -17.30
CA ALA A 168 -1.81 -5.23 -17.91
C ALA A 168 -1.88 -5.32 -19.45
N LYS A 169 -2.84 -6.07 -20.01
CA LYS A 169 -2.98 -6.19 -21.48
C LYS A 169 -4.30 -5.76 -22.10
N ALA A 170 -5.35 -5.53 -21.31
CA ALA A 170 -6.61 -5.03 -21.86
C ALA A 170 -6.42 -3.62 -22.43
N TYR A 171 -5.91 -2.70 -21.61
CA TYR A 171 -5.64 -1.31 -21.99
C TYR A 171 -4.57 -1.17 -23.10
N GLN A 172 -3.53 -2.01 -23.06
CA GLN A 172 -2.47 -1.99 -24.08
C GLN A 172 -3.00 -2.37 -25.47
N LYS A 173 -3.97 -3.30 -25.53
CA LYS A 173 -4.58 -3.74 -26.78
C LYS A 173 -5.49 -2.66 -27.38
N GLU A 174 -6.28 -2.00 -26.53
CA GLU A 174 -7.12 -0.86 -26.94
C GLU A 174 -6.28 0.30 -27.49
N LEU A 175 -5.21 0.68 -26.78
CA LEU A 175 -4.24 1.68 -27.25
C LEU A 175 -3.58 1.31 -28.59
N ASP A 176 -3.15 0.06 -28.74
CA ASP A 176 -2.53 -0.41 -29.99
C ASP A 176 -3.54 -0.36 -31.16
N ASP A 177 -4.81 -0.65 -30.90
CA ASP A 177 -5.87 -0.60 -31.91
C ASP A 177 -6.21 0.86 -32.30
N GLU A 178 -6.30 1.80 -31.34
CA GLU A 178 -6.45 3.24 -31.60
C GLU A 178 -5.28 3.83 -32.41
N VAL A 179 -4.05 3.51 -32.00
CA VAL A 179 -2.84 3.96 -32.71
C VAL A 179 -2.81 3.41 -34.13
N ASN A 180 -3.30 2.19 -34.36
CA ASN A 180 -3.37 1.62 -35.71
C ASN A 180 -4.43 2.28 -36.59
N LEU A 181 -5.55 2.76 -36.02
CA LEU A 181 -6.55 3.53 -36.75
C LEU A 181 -5.95 4.86 -37.25
N LEU A 182 -5.24 5.58 -36.37
CA LEU A 182 -4.54 6.82 -36.74
C LEU A 182 -3.46 6.57 -37.80
N ARG A 183 -2.68 5.49 -37.66
CA ARG A 183 -1.66 5.14 -38.67
C ARG A 183 -2.26 4.84 -40.04
N LYS A 184 -3.42 4.20 -40.10
CA LYS A 184 -4.13 3.96 -41.37
C LYS A 184 -4.60 5.26 -42.01
N ALA A 185 -5.13 6.20 -41.23
CA ALA A 185 -5.52 7.53 -41.71
C ALA A 185 -4.30 8.29 -42.29
N ASP A 186 -3.13 8.13 -41.67
CA ASP A 186 -1.84 8.67 -42.14
C ASP A 186 -1.19 7.89 -43.30
N GLY A 187 -1.81 6.82 -43.82
CA GLY A 187 -1.22 5.96 -44.86
C GLY A 187 -0.02 5.12 -44.39
N LYS A 188 0.23 5.02 -43.08
CA LYS A 188 1.32 4.25 -42.47
C LYS A 188 0.88 2.81 -42.20
N LYS A 189 1.84 1.88 -42.31
CA LYS A 189 1.59 0.46 -42.00
C LYS A 189 1.25 0.28 -40.50
N PRO A 190 0.33 -0.65 -40.17
CA PRO A 190 -0.03 -0.97 -38.80
C PRO A 190 1.16 -1.58 -38.05
N ILE A 191 1.16 -1.40 -36.73
CA ILE A 191 2.18 -1.93 -35.83
C ILE A 191 2.10 -3.46 -35.85
N LYS A 192 3.23 -4.13 -36.09
CA LYS A 192 3.31 -5.59 -36.04
C LYS A 192 3.06 -6.07 -34.61
N LYS A 193 2.01 -6.87 -34.41
CA LYS A 193 1.75 -7.57 -33.14
C LYS A 193 2.94 -8.49 -32.82
N LYS A 194 3.60 -8.27 -31.69
CA LYS A 194 4.64 -9.20 -31.19
C LYS A 194 3.96 -10.46 -30.66
N LYS A 195 4.53 -11.63 -30.94
CA LYS A 195 4.05 -12.91 -30.37
C LYS A 195 4.00 -12.80 -28.84
N GLU A 196 2.83 -13.08 -28.28
CA GLU A 196 2.60 -13.00 -26.85
C GLU A 196 3.22 -14.21 -26.15
N ALA A 197 4.35 -14.00 -25.50
CA ALA A 197 4.86 -14.99 -24.56
C ALA A 197 4.05 -14.86 -23.24
N LYS A 198 3.48 -15.98 -22.77
CA LYS A 198 2.78 -16.07 -21.47
C LYS A 198 3.71 -15.72 -20.29
N THR A 199 5.01 -15.82 -20.51
CA THR A 199 6.07 -15.47 -19.58
C THR A 199 7.17 -14.73 -20.35
N LYS A 200 7.65 -13.60 -19.81
CA LYS A 200 8.85 -12.94 -20.32
C LYS A 200 9.97 -13.06 -19.30
N TYR A 201 11.12 -13.49 -19.77
CA TYR A 201 12.38 -13.32 -19.05
C TYR A 201 12.84 -11.89 -19.27
N ILE A 202 12.86 -11.10 -18.20
CA ILE A 202 13.47 -9.76 -18.22
C ILE A 202 14.96 -9.95 -17.86
N LYS A 203 15.85 -9.39 -18.68
CA LYS A 203 17.29 -9.28 -18.40
C LYS A 203 17.54 -8.04 -17.55
#